data_AF-A0A7C4ZWM9-F1
#
_entry.id   AF-A0A7C4ZWM9-F1
#
_cell.length_a   1.000
_cell.length_b   1.000
_cell.length_c   1.000
_cell.angle_alpha   90.00
_cell.angle_beta   90.00
_cell.angle_gamma   90.00
#
_symmetry.space_group_name_H-M   'P 1'
#
loop_
_entity.id
_entity.type
_entity.pdbx_description
1 polymer ?
#
loop_
_entity_poly.entity_id
_entity_poly.type
_entity_poly.pdbx_seq_one_letter_code
_entity_poly.pdbx_strand_id
1 'polypeptide(L)'
;MVEPGSTSNVTVYVRNEGNTATNISMTTESWSPSNAPNYLTLNWNYNGQQLNPSEVVQITLSLNVSSSVKGIENFSFDIIISISC
;
A
#
# COMPACT_ATOMS: atom_id res chain seq x y z
N MET A 1 -0.12 16.55 -1.70
CA MET A 1 -0.19 17.13 -0.35
C MET A 1 -1.23 16.35 0.41
N VAL A 2 -0.93 15.91 1.64
CA VAL A 2 -1.87 15.17 2.49
C VAL A 2 -2.03 15.92 3.81
N GLU A 3 -3.24 15.99 4.32
CA GLU A 3 -3.60 16.77 5.51
C GLU A 3 -4.00 15.85 6.67
N PRO A 4 -3.89 16.29 7.93
CA PRO A 4 -4.42 15.57 9.07
C PRO A 4 -5.90 15.20 8.88
N GLY A 5 -6.26 13.94 9.11
CA GLY A 5 -7.62 13.43 8.94
C GLY A 5 -8.02 13.15 7.49
N SER A 6 -7.13 13.40 6.52
CA SER A 6 -7.38 13.10 5.12
C SER A 6 -7.02 11.67 4.75
N THR A 7 -7.54 11.22 3.61
CA THR A 7 -7.12 9.97 2.97
C THR A 7 -6.70 10.28 1.54
N SER A 8 -5.55 9.76 1.14
CA SER A 8 -5.03 9.90 -0.22
C SER A 8 -5.05 8.54 -0.91
N ASN A 9 -5.63 8.51 -2.12
CA ASN A 9 -5.77 7.29 -2.88
C ASN A 9 -4.84 7.30 -4.10
N VAL A 10 -4.18 6.18 -4.35
CA VAL A 10 -3.35 5.94 -5.54
C VAL A 10 -3.78 4.61 -6.16
N THR A 11 -4.17 4.65 -7.43
CA THR A 11 -4.51 3.43 -8.17
C THR A 11 -3.29 2.89 -8.90
N VAL A 12 -3.03 1.60 -8.74
CA VAL A 12 -1.96 0.84 -9.39
C VAL A 12 -2.55 -0.36 -10.10
N TYR A 13 -1.85 -0.87 -11.11
CA TYR A 13 -2.21 -2.09 -11.83
C TYR A 13 -1.11 -3.12 -11.63
N VAL A 14 -1.48 -4.31 -11.17
CA VAL A 14 -0.57 -5.43 -10.96
C VAL A 14 -0.92 -6.52 -11.94
N ARG A 15 0.07 -6.97 -12.71
CA ARG A 15 -0.08 -8.06 -13.68
C ARG A 15 0.78 -9.24 -13.28
N ASN A 16 0.21 -10.44 -13.30
CA ASN A 16 0.99 -11.67 -13.12
C ASN A 16 1.66 -12.05 -14.45
N GLU A 17 2.94 -11.75 -14.58
CA GLU A 17 3.77 -12.13 -15.74
C GLU A 17 4.36 -13.55 -15.63
N GLY A 18 4.04 -14.28 -14.55
CA GLY A 18 4.45 -15.66 -14.33
C GLY A 18 3.57 -16.68 -15.09
N ASN A 19 3.84 -17.96 -14.84
CA ASN A 19 3.12 -19.09 -15.43
C ASN A 19 2.25 -19.88 -14.44
N THR A 20 2.22 -19.47 -13.17
CA THR A 20 1.40 -20.06 -12.11
C THR A 20 0.49 -19.01 -11.50
N ALA A 21 -0.65 -19.45 -10.97
CA ALA A 21 -1.57 -18.58 -10.25
C ALA A 21 -0.98 -18.25 -8.86
N THR A 22 -0.89 -16.97 -8.51
CA THR A 22 -0.18 -16.52 -7.30
C THR A 22 -1.05 -15.60 -6.45
N ASN A 23 -0.84 -15.60 -5.14
CA ASN A 23 -1.39 -14.60 -4.25
C ASN A 23 -0.39 -13.45 -4.09
N ILE A 24 -0.89 -12.24 -3.88
CA ILE A 24 -0.05 -11.09 -3.55
C ILE A 24 -0.30 -10.62 -2.12
N SER A 25 0.73 -10.10 -1.48
CA SER A 25 0.65 -9.43 -0.18
C SER A 25 1.36 -8.08 -0.24
N MET A 26 0.98 -7.18 0.67
CA MET A 26 1.57 -5.85 0.80
C MET A 26 2.13 -5.68 2.20
N THR A 27 3.36 -5.19 2.29
CA THR A 27 3.96 -4.69 3.52
C THR A 27 4.52 -3.29 3.30
N THR A 28 4.77 -2.58 4.39
CA THR A 28 5.40 -1.24 4.37
C THR A 28 6.65 -1.27 5.24
N GLU A 29 7.74 -0.71 4.74
CA GLU A 29 9.04 -0.71 5.44
C GLU A 29 9.74 0.64 5.31
N SER A 30 10.93 0.77 5.92
CA SER A 30 11.78 1.97 5.79
C SER A 30 11.10 3.30 6.13
N TRP A 31 10.16 3.30 7.08
CA TRP A 31 9.45 4.52 7.49
C TRP A 31 10.40 5.56 8.06
N SER A 32 10.36 6.75 7.47
CA SER A 32 11.06 7.95 7.91
C SER A 32 10.07 9.10 7.97
N PRO A 33 9.84 9.74 9.14
CA PRO A 33 10.41 9.38 10.43
C PRO A 33 9.84 8.04 10.96
N SER A 34 10.57 7.38 11.86
CA SER A 34 10.20 6.03 12.36
C SER A 34 8.91 6.00 13.19
N ASN A 35 8.45 7.14 13.69
CA ASN A 35 7.16 7.26 14.39
C ASN A 35 5.97 7.54 13.45
N ALA A 36 6.21 7.68 12.14
CA ALA A 36 5.16 7.87 11.13
C ALA A 36 4.05 6.82 11.16
N PRO A 37 4.34 5.51 11.31
CA PRO A 37 3.31 4.46 11.37
C PRO A 37 2.30 4.61 12.51
N ASN A 38 2.61 5.40 13.55
CA ASN A 38 1.68 5.67 14.64
C ASN A 38 0.51 6.59 14.22
N TYR A 39 0.67 7.30 13.11
CA TYR A 39 -0.29 8.29 12.61
C TYR A 39 -0.70 8.04 11.16
N LEU A 40 0.09 7.29 10.41
CA LEU A 40 -0.10 7.02 9.00
C LEU A 40 -0.34 5.53 8.80
N THR A 41 -1.37 5.18 8.05
CA THR A 41 -1.69 3.79 7.74
C THR A 41 -1.96 3.64 6.26
N LEU A 42 -1.18 2.79 5.59
CA LEU A 42 -1.44 2.43 4.20
C LEU A 42 -2.27 1.15 4.15
N ASN A 43 -3.43 1.25 3.51
CA ASN A 43 -4.29 0.11 3.20
C ASN A 43 -4.41 -0.07 1.70
N TRP A 44 -4.95 -1.20 1.27
CA TRP A 44 -5.26 -1.49 -0.12
C TRP A 44 -6.61 -2.20 -0.22
N ASN A 45 -7.27 -2.13 -1.37
CA ASN A 45 -8.57 -2.78 -1.61
C ASN A 45 -8.45 -4.23 -2.14
N TYR A 46 -7.25 -4.81 -2.15
CA TYR A 46 -7.05 -6.17 -2.62
C TYR A 46 -7.62 -7.18 -1.62
N ASN A 47 -8.45 -8.09 -2.11
CA ASN A 47 -9.28 -9.00 -1.32
C ASN A 47 -8.70 -10.42 -1.20
N GLY A 48 -7.45 -10.64 -1.63
CA GLY A 48 -6.83 -11.97 -1.62
C GLY A 48 -7.21 -12.87 -2.78
N GLN A 49 -7.79 -12.34 -3.86
CA GLN A 49 -8.07 -13.11 -5.07
C GLN A 49 -6.77 -13.58 -5.74
N GLN A 50 -6.62 -14.88 -5.95
CA GLN A 50 -5.49 -15.44 -6.69
C GLN A 50 -5.41 -14.84 -8.10
N LEU A 51 -4.24 -14.34 -8.50
CA LEU A 51 -4.00 -13.81 -9.83
C LEU A 51 -3.54 -14.92 -10.78
N ASN A 52 -4.31 -15.20 -11.81
CA ASN A 52 -3.92 -16.14 -12.86
C ASN A 52 -2.83 -15.55 -13.77
N PRO A 53 -2.07 -16.39 -14.50
CA PRO A 53 -1.12 -15.90 -15.51
C PRO A 53 -1.75 -14.90 -16.48
N SER A 54 -1.04 -13.82 -16.77
CA SER A 54 -1.48 -12.67 -17.58
C SER A 54 -2.65 -11.84 -17.05
N GLU A 55 -3.24 -12.22 -15.91
CA GLU A 55 -4.33 -11.46 -15.28
C GLU A 55 -3.80 -10.13 -14.73
N VAL A 56 -4.59 -9.08 -14.91
CA VAL A 56 -4.32 -7.74 -14.38
C VAL A 56 -5.38 -7.41 -13.34
N VAL A 57 -4.94 -7.01 -12.15
CA VAL A 57 -5.80 -6.48 -11.11
C VAL A 57 -5.53 -4.99 -10.92
N GLN A 58 -6.60 -4.21 -10.80
CA GLN A 58 -6.53 -2.82 -10.39
C GLN A 58 -6.64 -2.74 -8.86
N ILE A 59 -5.65 -2.12 -8.22
CA ILE A 59 -5.59 -1.97 -6.76
C ILE A 59 -5.56 -0.48 -6.43
N THR A 60 -6.34 -0.08 -5.44
CA THR A 60 -6.31 1.26 -4.87
C THR A 60 -5.61 1.20 -3.52
N LEU A 61 -4.44 1.82 -3.45
CA LEU A 61 -3.69 2.09 -2.23
C LEU A 61 -4.29 3.32 -1.57
N SER A 62 -4.65 3.22 -0.30
CA SER A 62 -5.31 4.27 0.48
C SER A 62 -4.45 4.61 1.69
N LEU A 63 -3.77 5.75 1.66
CA LEU A 63 -3.00 6.26 2.78
C LEU A 63 -3.91 7.12 3.66
N ASN A 64 -4.20 6.66 4.86
CA ASN A 64 -4.94 7.42 5.85
C ASN A 64 -3.96 8.18 6.76
N VAL A 65 -4.25 9.48 6.97
CA VAL A 65 -3.51 10.33 7.91
C VAL A 65 -4.41 10.59 9.11
N SER A 66 -3.98 10.18 10.30
CA SER A 66 -4.69 10.50 11.54
C SER A 66 -4.82 12.02 11.73
N SER A 67 -5.98 12.47 12.18
CA SER A 67 -6.18 13.88 12.56
C SER A 67 -5.33 14.31 13.77
N SER A 68 -4.81 13.33 14.54
CA SER A 68 -3.95 13.58 15.70
C SER A 68 -2.45 13.69 15.35
N VAL A 69 -2.08 13.60 14.06
CA VAL A 69 -0.68 13.70 13.62
C VAL A 69 -0.06 15.03 14.06
N LYS A 70 1.13 14.97 14.64
CA LYS A 70 1.90 16.15 15.08
C LYS A 70 3.38 15.93 14.83
N GLY A 71 4.06 16.95 14.33
CA GLY A 71 5.53 16.93 14.15
C GLY A 71 6.02 16.07 12.98
N ILE A 72 5.14 15.63 12.08
CA ILE A 72 5.51 14.96 10.83
C ILE A 72 5.10 15.87 9.68
N GLU A 73 6.06 16.61 9.15
CA GLU A 73 5.86 17.49 7.99
C GLU A 73 6.18 16.77 6.68
N ASN A 74 7.17 15.89 6.72
CA ASN A 74 7.62 15.08 5.60
C ASN A 74 7.72 13.62 6.06
N PHE A 75 7.32 12.70 5.18
CA PHE A 75 7.51 11.28 5.41
C PHE A 75 7.85 10.54 4.12
N SER A 76 8.53 9.42 4.26
CA SER A 76 8.80 8.45 3.20
C SER A 76 8.76 7.04 3.77
N PHE A 77 8.39 6.08 2.94
CA PHE A 77 8.41 4.65 3.27
C PHE A 77 8.38 3.84 1.99
N ASP A 78 8.78 2.58 2.09
CA ASP A 78 8.74 1.64 0.98
C ASP A 78 7.44 0.84 1.01
N ILE A 79 6.87 0.59 -0.16
CA ILE A 79 5.73 -0.31 -0.36
C ILE A 79 6.26 -1.56 -1.05
N ILE A 80 6.18 -2.70 -0.36
CA ILE A 80 6.68 -3.97 -0.86
C ILE A 80 5.48 -4.84 -1.22
N ILE A 81 5.40 -5.21 -2.51
CA ILE A 81 4.41 -6.19 -3.00
C ILE A 81 5.13 -7.51 -3.22
N SER A 82 4.75 -8.53 -2.45
CA SER A 82 5.34 -9.87 -2.51
C SER A 82 4.36 -10.85 -3.14
N ILE A 83 4.90 -11.86 -3.82
CA ILE A 83 4.14 -12.99 -4.36
C ILE A 83 4.32 -14.23 -3.47
N SER A 84 3.26 -15.00 -3.29
CA SER A 84 3.31 -16.35 -2.72
C SER A 84 2.54 -17.33 -3.61
N CYS A 85 3.11 -18.52 -3.79
CA CYS A 85 2.52 -19.64 -4.52
C CYS A 85 1.88 -20.64 -3.56
#